data_AF-A0A0N1C132-F1
#
_entry.id   AF-A0A0N1C132-F1
#
_cell.length_a   1.000
_cell.length_b   1.000
_cell.length_c   1.000
_cell.angle_alpha   90.00
_cell.angle_beta   90.00
_cell.angle_gamma   90.00
#
_symmetry.space_group_name_H-M   'P 1'
#
loop_
_entity.id
_entity.type
_entity.pdbx_description
1 polymer ?
#
loop_
_entity_poly.entity_id
_entity_poly.type
_entity_poly.pdbx_seq_one_letter_code
_entity_poly.pdbx_strand_id
1 'polypeptide(L)' 'MSADAGDAVGELKLIALDPDDLAVISAHVQDARVETGDIVWRQAEKRLVVGLHRLDWEQTLAGEPVP' A
#
# COMPACT_ATOMS: atom_id res chain seq x y z
N MET A 1 -35.31 6.86 6.03
CA MET A 1 -34.29 6.20 5.19
C MET A 1 -32.96 6.54 5.79
N SER A 2 -32.46 5.61 6.61
CA SER A 2 -31.14 5.68 7.23
C SER A 2 -30.12 5.25 6.18
N ALA A 3 -29.20 6.14 5.81
CA ALA A 3 -27.93 5.73 5.22
C ALA A 3 -26.90 5.94 6.33
N ASP A 4 -26.60 4.84 6.99
CA ASP A 4 -25.37 4.67 7.75
C ASP A 4 -24.21 5.01 6.81
N ALA A 5 -23.47 6.07 7.12
CA ALA A 5 -22.27 6.47 6.40
C ALA A 5 -21.09 6.35 7.37
N GLY A 6 -20.94 5.18 7.98
CA GLY A 6 -19.62 4.69 8.36
C GLY A 6 -19.13 3.79 7.23
N ASP A 7 -18.39 4.30 6.23
CA ASP A 7 -17.89 3.42 5.16
C ASP A 7 -16.58 3.89 4.49
N ALA A 8 -15.61 2.98 4.54
CA ALA A 8 -14.48 2.73 3.62
C ALA A 8 -13.41 3.82 3.33
N VAL A 9 -12.34 3.86 4.15
CA VAL A 9 -10.99 4.07 3.58
C VAL A 9 -10.59 2.77 2.89
N GLY A 10 -11.09 2.56 1.67
CA GLY A 10 -11.03 1.28 0.96
C GLY A 10 -9.61 0.83 0.63
N GLU A 11 -9.33 -0.45 0.88
CA GLU A 11 -8.09 -1.16 0.51
C GLU A 11 -7.76 -0.94 -0.98
N LEU A 12 -6.72 -0.17 -1.29
CA LEU A 12 -6.30 0.13 -2.67
C LEU A 12 -5.53 -1.07 -3.25
N LYS A 13 -6.15 -1.80 -4.18
CA LYS A 13 -5.53 -2.90 -4.93
C LYS A 13 -5.09 -2.42 -6.30
N LEU A 14 -3.77 -2.28 -6.51
CA LEU A 14 -3.17 -1.94 -7.79
C LEU A 14 -2.56 -3.18 -8.44
N ILE A 15 -2.72 -3.34 -9.76
CA ILE A 15 -2.13 -4.40 -10.56
C ILE A 15 -1.50 -3.75 -11.79
N ALA A 16 -0.22 -4.06 -12.06
CA ALA A 16 0.46 -3.67 -13.29
C ALA A 16 0.34 -4.80 -14.32
N LEU A 17 -0.14 -4.47 -15.50
CA LEU A 17 -0.26 -5.38 -16.64
C LEU A 17 0.93 -5.22 -17.61
N ASP A 18 1.51 -4.02 -17.66
CA ASP A 18 2.68 -3.71 -18.48
C ASP A 18 3.75 -2.91 -17.70
N PRO A 19 4.93 -2.64 -18.30
CA PRO A 19 5.99 -1.90 -17.64
C PRO A 19 5.63 -0.43 -17.34
N ASP A 20 4.73 0.19 -18.10
CA ASP A 20 4.36 1.59 -17.90
C ASP A 20 3.46 1.74 -16.66
N ASP A 21 2.63 0.73 -16.37
CA ASP A 21 1.85 0.65 -15.13
C ASP A 21 2.75 0.65 -13.87
N LEU A 22 3.98 0.13 -13.98
CA LEU A 22 4.92 0.14 -12.86
C LEU A 22 5.29 1.55 -12.46
N ALA A 23 5.30 2.53 -13.37
CA ALA A 23 5.58 3.92 -13.02
C ALA A 23 4.50 4.49 -12.08
N VAL A 24 3.23 4.14 -12.33
CA VAL A 24 2.09 4.58 -11.50
C VAL A 24 2.14 3.92 -10.13
N ILE A 25 2.36 2.61 -10.08
CA ILE A 25 2.50 1.90 -8.80
C ILE A 25 3.72 2.42 -8.03
N SER A 26 4.84 2.64 -8.72
CA SER A 26 6.07 3.17 -8.12
C SER A 26 5.83 4.55 -7.52
N ALA A 27 5.12 5.44 -8.22
CA ALA A 27 4.75 6.76 -7.72
C ALA A 27 3.99 6.67 -6.38
N HIS A 28 3.09 5.69 -6.23
CA HIS A 28 2.32 5.49 -5.00
C HIS A 28 3.12 4.93 -3.82
N VAL A 29 4.28 4.33 -4.06
CA VAL A 29 5.12 3.71 -3.03
C VAL A 29 6.50 4.35 -2.89
N GLN A 30 6.75 5.52 -3.51
CA GLN A 30 8.05 6.20 -3.46
C GLN A 30 8.52 6.49 -2.02
N ASP A 31 7.60 6.88 -1.14
CA ASP A 31 7.89 7.19 0.27
C ASP A 31 7.68 6.00 1.21
N ALA A 32 7.40 4.80 0.67
CA ALA A 32 7.20 3.62 1.47
C ALA A 32 8.54 3.05 1.94
N ARG A 33 8.59 2.62 3.21
CA ARG A 33 9.75 1.96 3.80
C ARG A 33 9.63 0.45 3.62
N VAL A 34 10.75 -0.19 3.26
CA VAL A 34 10.87 -1.65 3.20
C VAL A 34 11.81 -2.11 4.30
N GLU A 35 11.44 -3.18 4.99
CA GLU A 35 12.35 -3.90 5.89
C GLU A 35 12.82 -5.19 5.22
N THR A 36 14.08 -5.56 5.43
CA THR A 36 14.65 -6.75 4.77
C THR A 36 13.94 -8.04 5.13
N GLY A 37 13.35 -8.12 6.34
CA GLY A 37 12.53 -9.24 6.78
C GLY A 37 11.21 -9.40 6.03
N ASP A 38 10.74 -8.35 5.35
CA ASP A 38 9.46 -8.33 4.63
C ASP A 38 9.62 -8.67 3.13
N ILE A 39 10.83 -9.02 2.69
CA ILE A 39 11.13 -9.44 1.32
C ILE A 39 11.20 -10.97 1.28
N VAL A 40 10.25 -11.59 0.58
CA VAL A 40 10.16 -13.05 0.48
C VAL A 40 10.16 -13.47 -0.99
N TRP A 41 11.07 -14.36 -1.33
CA TRP A 41 11.07 -15.07 -2.60
C TRP A 41 10.38 -16.43 -2.47
N ARG A 42 9.25 -16.60 -3.16
CA ARG A 42 8.52 -17.88 -3.23
C ARG A 42 8.91 -18.59 -4.50
N GLN A 43 9.97 -19.40 -4.41
CA GLN A 43 10.58 -20.05 -5.58
C GLN A 43 9.63 -20.98 -6.34
N ALA A 44 8.76 -21.70 -5.63
CA ALA A 44 7.75 -22.58 -6.25
C ALA A 44 6.78 -21.81 -7.16
N GLU A 45 6.49 -20.54 -6.82
CA GLU A 45 5.58 -19.66 -7.56
C GLU A 45 6.32 -18.71 -8.51
N LYS A 46 7.66 -18.70 -8.48
CA LYS A 46 8.51 -17.68 -9.11
C LYS A 46 8.04 -16.25 -8.78
N ARG A 47 7.66 -16.02 -7.52
CA ARG A 47 7.03 -14.78 -7.06
C ARG A 47 7.87 -14.08 -6.00
N LEU A 48 8.16 -12.80 -6.25
CA LEU A 48 8.75 -11.89 -5.27
C LEU A 48 7.61 -11.17 -4.55
N VAL A 49 7.63 -11.21 -3.22
CA VAL A 49 6.71 -10.47 -2.36
C VAL A 49 7.55 -9.50 -1.54
N VAL A 50 7.14 -8.23 -1.52
CA VAL A 50 7.79 -7.17 -0.75
C VAL A 50 6.72 -6.49 0.08
N GLY A 51 6.85 -6.55 1.41
CA GLY A 51 6.07 -5.72 2.32
C GLY A 51 6.58 -4.27 2.30
N LEU A 52 5.66 -3.33 2.13
CA LEU A 52 5.93 -1.89 2.05
C LEU A 52 5.10 -1.20 3.13
N HIS A 53 5.74 -0.34 3.93
CA HIS A 53 5.09 0.45 4.98
C HIS A 53 5.02 1.90 4.51
N ARG A 54 3.81 2.38 4.16
CA ARG A 54 3.61 3.78 3.79
C ARG A 54 3.25 4.60 5.03
N LEU A 55 4.10 5.54 5.41
CA LEU A 55 3.83 6.47 6.49
C LEU A 55 2.90 7.57 5.97
N ASP A 56 1.67 7.61 6.49
CA ASP A 56 0.72 8.68 6.21
C ASP A 56 1.07 9.90 7.08
N TRP A 57 1.94 10.75 6.56
CA TRP A 57 2.35 11.98 7.24
C TRP A 57 1.19 12.96 7.39
N GLU A 58 0.19 12.94 6.52
CA GLU A 58 -1.00 13.81 6.62
C GLU A 58 -1.85 13.43 7.83
N GLN A 59 -2.05 12.14 8.12
CA GLN A 59 -2.69 11.70 9.37
C GLN A 59 -1.86 12.02 10.61
N THR A 60 -0.53 11.85 10.52
CA THR A 60 0.38 12.13 11.64
C THR A 60 0.41 13.62 12.01
N LEU A 61 0.31 14.52 11.03
CA LEU A 61 0.27 15.98 11.22
C LEU A 61 -1.13 16.50 11.57
N ALA A 62 -2.20 15.81 11.18
CA ALA A 62 -3.58 16.13 11.54
C ALA A 62 -3.91 15.82 13.02
N GLY A 63 -3.03 15.13 13.74
CA GLY A 63 -3.19 14.87 15.17
C GLY A 63 -4.28 13.87 15.53
N GLU A 64 -4.82 13.15 14.56
CA GLU A 64 -5.78 12.07 14.76
C GLU A 64 -5.00 10.79 15.10
N PRO A 65 -5.07 10.28 16.34
CA PRO A 65 -4.47 8.99 16.66
C PRO A 65 -5.30 7.90 15.96
N VAL A 66 -4.67 7.12 15.10
CA VAL A 66 -5.25 5.87 14.59
C VAL A 66 -5.42 4.92 15.78
N PRO A 67 -6.62 4.36 16.03
CA PRO A 67 -6.83 3.35 17.08
C PRO A 67 -6.11 2.03 16.81
#